data_AF-A0A945TXW2-F1
#
_entry.id   AF-A0A945TXW2-F1
#
_cell.length_a   1.000
_cell.length_b   1.000
_cell.length_c   1.000
_cell.angle_alpha   90.00
_cell.angle_beta   90.00
_cell.angle_gamma   90.00
#
_symmetry.space_group_name_H-M   'P 1'
#
loop_
_entity.id
_entity.type
_entity.pdbx_description
1 polymer ?
#
loop_
_entity_poly.entity_id
_entity_poly.type
_entity_poly.pdbx_seq_one_letter_code
_entity_poly.pdbx_strand_id
1 'polypeptide(L)'
;MKKLVFVAAIAFIAASCGGDSGGDARVDEVIAFLEEESAVDDVQLTDSENRCLAGEIVAGLDDDLLDELLAGNPKDDPPEGAELVLIESLFDCVDMNQLMVDSMVADGATQEEAECFAGALDAETLETMMSSELTGTDPSPEEEEALAAAFFEAMFTCGSFDE
;
A
#
# COMPACT_ATOMS: atom_id res chain seq x y z
N MET A 1 13.48 -8.93 -42.07
CA MET A 1 14.69 -9.00 -41.22
C MET A 1 15.37 -7.64 -41.15
N LYS A 2 15.19 -6.92 -40.04
CA LYS A 2 16.18 -5.98 -39.48
C LYS A 2 15.75 -5.66 -38.05
N LYS A 3 16.52 -6.19 -37.11
CA LYS A 3 16.40 -6.01 -35.67
C LYS A 3 16.88 -4.59 -35.34
N LEU A 4 16.12 -3.84 -34.56
CA LEU A 4 16.63 -2.66 -33.86
C LEU A 4 16.41 -2.90 -32.37
N VAL A 5 17.46 -3.44 -31.76
CA VAL A 5 17.67 -3.48 -30.32
C VAL A 5 17.99 -2.04 -29.91
N PHE A 6 17.11 -1.41 -29.12
CA PHE A 6 17.44 -0.18 -28.40
C PHE A 6 17.84 -0.58 -26.99
N VAL A 7 19.14 -0.84 -26.80
CA VAL A 7 19.78 -0.82 -25.48
C VAL A 7 20.03 0.65 -25.16
N ALA A 8 19.23 1.23 -24.28
CA ALA A 8 19.51 2.54 -23.70
C ALA A 8 20.14 2.33 -22.32
N ALA A 9 21.47 2.37 -22.29
CA ALA A 9 22.24 2.51 -21.08
C ALA A 9 22.09 3.96 -20.56
N ILE A 10 21.56 4.12 -19.35
CA ILE A 10 21.59 5.37 -18.58
C ILE A 10 22.42 5.02 -17.33
N ALA A 11 23.73 5.23 -17.37
CA ALA A 11 24.42 6.43 -16.91
C ALA A 11 24.33 6.62 -15.38
N PHE A 12 25.30 6.01 -14.69
CA PHE A 12 25.73 6.28 -13.31
C PHE A 12 25.71 7.79 -12.99
N ILE A 13 24.88 8.20 -12.03
CA ILE A 13 25.10 9.41 -11.25
C ILE A 13 25.40 8.97 -9.82
N ALA A 14 26.70 8.84 -9.53
CA ALA A 14 27.19 8.80 -8.17
C ALA A 14 27.34 10.25 -7.68
N ALA A 15 26.47 10.68 -6.77
CA ALA A 15 26.62 11.91 -6.01
C ALA A 15 26.06 11.74 -4.58
N SER A 16 26.86 11.09 -3.74
CA SER A 16 27.00 11.30 -2.29
C SER A 16 25.76 11.69 -1.46
N CYS A 17 25.17 10.70 -0.80
CA CYS A 17 24.83 10.77 0.62
C CYS A 17 25.37 9.50 1.29
N GLY A 18 26.12 9.65 2.38
CA GLY A 18 26.85 8.54 2.99
C GLY A 18 25.95 7.70 3.89
N GLY A 19 25.98 6.39 3.70
CA GLY A 19 25.34 5.40 4.57
C GLY A 19 24.85 4.23 3.73
N ASP A 20 25.46 3.06 3.94
CA ASP A 20 24.94 1.76 3.53
C ASP A 20 24.55 1.53 2.05
N SER A 21 25.55 1.20 1.22
CA SER A 21 25.31 0.76 -0.17
C SER A 21 24.62 -0.62 -0.27
N GLY A 22 24.28 -1.26 0.84
CA GLY A 22 23.46 -2.47 0.89
C GLY A 22 21.97 -2.14 0.99
N GLY A 23 21.61 -1.20 1.86
CA GLY A 23 20.23 -0.74 2.05
C GLY A 23 19.59 -0.17 0.79
N ASP A 24 20.29 0.72 0.07
CA ASP A 24 19.77 1.28 -1.20
C ASP A 24 19.52 0.20 -2.27
N ALA A 25 20.35 -0.86 -2.31
CA ALA A 25 20.16 -1.95 -3.27
C ALA A 25 18.94 -2.83 -2.90
N ARG A 26 18.73 -3.10 -1.61
CA ARG A 26 17.55 -3.82 -1.11
C ARG A 26 16.26 -3.02 -1.33
N VAL A 27 16.31 -1.70 -1.14
CA VAL A 27 15.19 -0.81 -1.45
C VAL A 27 14.83 -0.87 -2.93
N ASP A 28 15.81 -0.80 -3.83
CA ASP A 28 15.56 -0.91 -5.27
C ASP A 28 14.99 -2.30 -5.67
N GLU A 29 15.37 -3.39 -4.97
CA GLU A 29 14.78 -4.72 -5.15
C GLU A 29 13.31 -4.78 -4.72
N VAL A 30 12.96 -4.18 -3.57
CA VAL A 30 11.58 -4.10 -3.09
C VAL A 30 10.73 -3.20 -4.00
N ILE A 31 11.26 -2.09 -4.50
CA ILE A 31 10.55 -1.24 -5.48
C ILE A 31 10.18 -2.07 -6.72
N ALA A 32 11.11 -2.87 -7.24
CA ALA A 32 10.83 -3.72 -8.40
C ALA A 32 9.72 -4.75 -8.13
N PHE A 33 9.66 -5.28 -6.91
CA PHE A 33 8.59 -6.18 -6.46
C PHE A 33 7.23 -5.46 -6.37
N LEU A 34 7.18 -4.27 -5.76
CA LEU A 34 5.97 -3.45 -5.64
C LEU A 34 5.45 -2.96 -7.01
N GLU A 35 6.36 -2.66 -7.95
CA GLU A 35 6.00 -2.32 -9.34
C GLU A 35 5.38 -3.52 -10.08
N GLU A 36 5.79 -4.75 -9.77
CA GLU A 36 5.17 -5.97 -10.31
C GLU A 36 3.77 -6.20 -9.73
N GLU A 37 3.56 -5.87 -8.45
CA GLU A 37 2.26 -5.94 -7.76
C GLU A 37 1.27 -4.89 -8.25
N SER A 38 1.66 -3.61 -8.30
CA SER A 38 0.82 -2.51 -8.79
C SER A 38 0.38 -2.69 -10.25
N ALA A 39 1.17 -3.40 -11.06
CA ALA A 39 0.78 -3.79 -12.42
C ALA A 39 -0.36 -4.83 -12.45
N VAL A 40 -0.70 -5.44 -11.32
CA VAL A 40 -1.72 -6.48 -11.16
C VAL A 40 -3.02 -5.93 -10.58
N ASP A 41 -2.98 -5.04 -9.59
CA ASP A 41 -4.16 -4.59 -8.83
C ASP A 41 -4.71 -3.21 -9.23
N ASP A 42 -4.28 -2.64 -10.36
CA ASP A 42 -4.74 -1.35 -10.93
C ASP A 42 -4.55 -0.12 -10.01
N VAL A 43 -4.01 -0.30 -8.80
CA VAL A 43 -3.61 0.77 -7.88
C VAL A 43 -2.15 1.16 -8.18
N GLN A 44 -1.95 2.32 -8.78
CA GLN A 44 -0.62 2.88 -9.04
C GLN A 44 -0.24 3.90 -7.97
N LEU A 45 0.66 3.50 -7.07
CA LEU A 45 1.37 4.42 -6.19
C LEU A 45 2.34 5.29 -6.98
N THR A 46 2.61 6.50 -6.48
CA THR A 46 3.65 7.38 -7.04
C THR A 46 5.05 6.82 -6.77
N ASP A 47 6.03 7.20 -7.59
CA ASP A 47 7.45 6.83 -7.38
C ASP A 47 7.95 7.19 -5.96
N SER A 48 7.43 8.28 -5.38
CA SER A 48 7.76 8.71 -4.02
C SER A 48 7.15 7.81 -2.94
N GLU A 49 5.91 7.37 -3.12
CA GLU A 49 5.22 6.46 -2.21
C GLU A 49 5.86 5.08 -2.27
N ASN A 50 6.13 4.55 -3.48
CA ASN A 50 6.84 3.29 -3.66
C ASN A 50 8.23 3.30 -3.01
N ARG A 51 8.96 4.41 -3.12
CA ARG A 51 10.28 4.53 -2.49
C ARG A 51 10.19 4.63 -0.97
N CYS A 52 9.16 5.28 -0.44
CA CYS A 52 8.91 5.31 1.00
C CYS A 52 8.57 3.91 1.52
N LEU A 53 7.59 3.25 0.89
CA LEU A 53 7.12 1.92 1.26
C LEU A 53 8.26 0.90 1.25
N ALA A 54 9.05 0.87 0.18
CA ALA A 54 10.22 0.01 0.10
C ALA A 54 11.27 0.30 1.18
N GLY A 55 11.42 1.56 1.58
CA GLY A 55 12.31 1.98 2.66
C GLY A 55 11.87 1.42 4.02
N GLU A 56 10.59 1.57 4.36
CA GLU A 56 10.03 1.09 5.62
C GLU A 56 10.02 -0.46 5.68
N ILE A 57 9.71 -1.15 4.57
CA ILE A 57 9.77 -2.61 4.49
C ILE A 57 11.19 -3.13 4.75
N VAL A 58 12.21 -2.54 4.13
CA VAL A 58 13.62 -2.92 4.34
C VAL A 58 14.08 -2.60 5.76
N ALA A 59 13.52 -1.56 6.39
CA ALA A 59 13.85 -1.20 7.76
C ALA A 59 13.14 -2.07 8.81
N GLY A 60 11.92 -2.53 8.50
CA GLY A 60 11.06 -3.28 9.41
C GLY A 60 11.21 -4.79 9.34
N LEU A 61 11.60 -5.35 8.19
CA LEU A 61 11.82 -6.79 8.02
C LEU A 61 13.28 -7.20 8.23
N ASP A 62 13.48 -8.34 8.89
CA ASP A 62 14.78 -9.01 8.92
C ASP A 62 15.13 -9.57 7.52
N ASP A 63 16.43 -9.69 7.21
CA ASP A 63 16.92 -10.12 5.89
C ASP A 63 16.32 -11.46 5.41
N ASP A 64 16.15 -12.43 6.32
CA ASP A 64 15.60 -13.76 5.98
C ASP A 64 14.11 -13.65 5.54
N LEU A 65 13.33 -12.81 6.22
CA LEU A 65 11.91 -12.62 5.93
C LEU A 65 11.69 -11.76 4.69
N LEU A 66 12.57 -10.77 4.49
CA LEU A 66 12.61 -9.97 3.27
C LEU A 66 12.99 -10.82 2.04
N ASP A 67 13.95 -11.74 2.18
CA ASP A 67 14.29 -12.70 1.12
C ASP A 67 13.12 -13.64 0.79
N GLU A 68 12.37 -14.08 1.80
CA GLU A 68 11.17 -14.91 1.62
C GLU A 68 10.06 -14.14 0.90
N LEU A 69 9.80 -12.90 1.31
CA LEU A 69 8.84 -12.01 0.65
C LEU A 69 9.17 -11.82 -0.83
N LEU A 70 10.42 -11.48 -1.15
CA LEU A 70 10.89 -11.24 -2.51
C LEU A 70 10.94 -12.51 -3.39
N ALA A 71 11.03 -13.69 -2.77
CA ALA A 71 10.96 -14.97 -3.47
C ALA A 71 9.51 -15.41 -3.74
N GLY A 72 8.55 -14.83 -3.03
CA GLY A 72 7.12 -15.08 -3.17
C GLY A 72 6.51 -14.48 -4.44
N ASN A 73 5.25 -14.81 -4.68
CA ASN A 73 4.44 -14.09 -5.66
C ASN A 73 3.77 -12.90 -4.95
N PRO A 74 3.76 -11.69 -5.53
CA PRO A 74 3.02 -10.57 -4.95
C PRO A 74 1.51 -10.83 -4.75
N LYS A 75 0.96 -11.85 -5.41
CA LYS A 75 -0.45 -12.26 -5.29
C LYS A 75 -0.73 -13.29 -4.21
N ASP A 76 0.32 -13.88 -3.64
CA ASP A 76 0.19 -14.83 -2.54
C ASP A 76 0.23 -14.06 -1.22
N ASP A 77 -0.35 -14.65 -0.16
CA ASP A 77 -0.28 -14.05 1.17
C ASP A 77 1.20 -13.82 1.56
N PRO A 78 1.52 -12.69 2.22
CA PRO A 78 2.87 -12.42 2.68
C PRO A 78 3.33 -13.49 3.68
N PRO A 79 4.65 -13.69 3.84
CA PRO A 79 5.17 -14.65 4.80
C PRO A 79 4.82 -14.24 6.25
N GLU A 80 4.60 -15.24 7.10
CA GLU A 80 4.21 -15.03 8.50
C GLU A 80 5.20 -14.13 9.24
N GLY A 81 4.70 -13.04 9.81
CA GLY A 81 5.48 -12.02 10.51
C GLY A 81 5.79 -10.77 9.66
N ALA A 82 5.52 -10.79 8.34
CA ALA A 82 5.70 -9.62 7.48
C ALA A 82 4.44 -8.74 7.39
N GLU A 83 3.27 -9.28 7.75
CA GLU A 83 1.96 -8.64 7.57
C GLU A 83 1.91 -7.27 8.23
N LEU A 84 2.27 -7.17 9.50
CA LEU A 84 2.21 -5.92 10.27
C LEU A 84 3.15 -4.87 9.69
N VAL A 85 4.38 -5.26 9.32
CA VAL A 85 5.34 -4.32 8.74
C VAL A 85 4.84 -3.79 7.40
N LEU A 86 4.24 -4.64 6.56
CA LEU A 86 3.68 -4.20 5.27
C LEU A 86 2.54 -3.19 5.46
N ILE A 87 1.67 -3.42 6.44
CA ILE A 87 0.53 -2.52 6.74
C ILE A 87 1.02 -1.21 7.34
N GLU A 88 1.84 -1.28 8.39
CA GLU A 88 2.39 -0.08 9.04
C GLU A 88 3.15 0.78 8.02
N SER A 89 3.99 0.15 7.19
CA SER A 89 4.72 0.84 6.12
C SER A 89 3.78 1.50 5.10
N LEU A 90 2.65 0.86 4.78
CA LEU A 90 1.64 1.42 3.87
C LEU A 90 0.98 2.66 4.48
N PHE A 91 0.55 2.60 5.74
CA PHE A 91 -0.08 3.73 6.44
C PHE A 91 0.90 4.89 6.70
N ASP A 92 2.18 4.61 6.90
CA ASP A 92 3.21 5.65 7.11
C ASP A 92 3.58 6.37 5.80
N CYS A 93 3.48 5.67 4.67
CA CYS A 93 3.96 6.17 3.37
C CYS A 93 2.87 6.62 2.40
N VAL A 94 1.64 6.12 2.53
CA VAL A 94 0.53 6.37 1.61
C VAL A 94 -0.62 7.03 2.36
N ASP A 95 -1.21 8.07 1.77
CA ASP A 95 -2.45 8.64 2.30
C ASP A 95 -3.62 7.70 1.95
N MET A 96 -3.90 6.77 2.85
CA MET A 96 -4.94 5.76 2.68
C MET A 96 -6.33 6.36 2.46
N ASN A 97 -6.60 7.54 3.00
CA ASN A 97 -7.86 8.24 2.75
C ASN A 97 -7.92 8.74 1.31
N GLN A 98 -6.85 9.35 0.79
CA GLN A 98 -6.81 9.75 -0.62
C GLN A 98 -6.85 8.54 -1.56
N LEU A 99 -6.16 7.45 -1.22
CA LEU A 99 -6.20 6.21 -1.99
C LEU A 99 -7.64 5.66 -2.09
N MET A 100 -8.38 5.67 -0.97
CA MET A 100 -9.79 5.28 -0.94
C MET A 100 -10.67 6.21 -1.78
N VAL A 101 -10.45 7.52 -1.69
CA VAL A 101 -11.18 8.51 -2.51
C VAL A 101 -10.95 8.24 -4.00
N ASP A 102 -9.70 8.08 -4.41
CA ASP A 102 -9.33 7.84 -5.81
C ASP A 102 -9.94 6.54 -6.33
N SER A 103 -9.92 5.47 -5.52
CA SER A 103 -10.57 4.20 -5.85
C SER A 103 -12.08 4.35 -6.03
N MET A 104 -12.77 5.04 -5.11
CA MET A 104 -14.21 5.24 -5.19
C MET A 104 -14.61 6.09 -6.40
N VAL A 105 -13.82 7.12 -6.72
CA VAL A 105 -14.03 7.95 -7.91
C VAL A 105 -13.80 7.16 -9.19
N ALA A 106 -12.78 6.28 -9.21
CA ALA A 106 -12.54 5.37 -10.33
C ALA A 106 -13.72 4.40 -10.55
N ASP A 107 -14.35 3.94 -9.47
CA ASP A 107 -15.55 3.09 -9.50
C ASP A 107 -16.85 3.84 -9.83
N GLY A 108 -16.79 5.17 -9.92
CA GLY A 108 -17.88 6.02 -10.41
C GLY A 108 -18.64 6.81 -9.33
N ALA A 109 -18.16 6.82 -8.09
CA ALA A 109 -18.64 7.77 -7.08
C ALA A 109 -18.27 9.21 -7.47
N THR A 110 -19.04 10.18 -7.01
CA THR A 110 -18.60 11.58 -7.12
C THR A 110 -17.48 11.88 -6.13
N GLN A 111 -16.64 12.87 -6.44
CA GLN A 111 -15.59 13.34 -5.54
C GLN A 111 -16.12 13.67 -4.14
N GLU A 112 -17.29 14.32 -4.06
CA GLU A 112 -17.90 14.75 -2.80
C GLU A 112 -18.39 13.56 -1.97
N GLU A 113 -18.97 12.55 -2.60
CA GLU A 113 -19.39 11.30 -1.94
C GLU A 113 -18.18 10.49 -1.46
N ALA A 114 -17.14 10.38 -2.29
CA ALA A 114 -15.91 9.67 -1.97
C ALA A 114 -15.17 10.33 -0.81
N GLU A 115 -14.99 11.66 -0.82
CA GLU A 115 -14.38 12.42 0.28
C GLU A 115 -15.19 12.32 1.57
N CYS A 116 -16.51 12.34 1.48
CA CYS A 116 -17.37 12.18 2.66
C CYS A 116 -17.19 10.77 3.26
N PHE A 117 -17.22 9.73 2.42
CA PHE A 117 -17.12 8.35 2.87
C PHE A 117 -15.74 8.03 3.44
N ALA A 118 -14.66 8.41 2.74
CA ALA A 118 -13.30 8.25 3.23
C ALA A 118 -13.04 9.07 4.49
N GLY A 119 -13.61 10.27 4.60
CA GLY A 119 -13.50 11.10 5.80
C GLY A 119 -14.29 10.60 7.02
N ALA A 120 -15.26 9.70 6.81
CA ALA A 120 -16.03 9.08 7.89
C ALA A 120 -15.31 7.86 8.50
N LEU A 121 -14.33 7.30 7.80
CA LEU A 121 -13.43 6.27 8.32
C LEU A 121 -12.12 6.93 8.75
N ASP A 122 -11.82 6.90 10.04
CA ASP A 122 -10.52 7.37 10.52
C ASP A 122 -9.41 6.34 10.20
N ALA A 123 -8.15 6.80 10.23
CA ALA A 123 -7.01 5.98 9.87
C ALA A 123 -6.83 4.75 10.78
N GLU A 124 -7.16 4.86 12.07
CA GLU A 124 -7.06 3.75 13.03
C GLU A 124 -8.12 2.66 12.72
N THR A 125 -9.33 3.08 12.35
CA THR A 125 -10.37 2.19 11.86
C THR A 125 -9.95 1.47 10.58
N LEU A 126 -9.34 2.18 9.62
CA LEU A 126 -8.84 1.59 8.37
C LEU A 126 -7.69 0.60 8.61
N GLU A 127 -6.75 0.96 9.49
CA GLU A 127 -5.61 0.11 9.85
C GLU A 127 -6.06 -1.17 10.55
N THR A 128 -7.02 -1.06 11.47
CA THR A 128 -7.63 -2.20 12.15
C THR A 128 -8.33 -3.14 11.16
N MET A 129 -9.06 -2.57 10.20
CA MET A 129 -9.73 -3.36 9.16
C MET A 129 -8.70 -4.10 8.29
N MET A 130 -7.68 -3.40 7.77
CA MET A 130 -6.67 -4.00 6.89
C MET A 130 -5.79 -5.03 7.62
N SER A 131 -5.43 -4.78 8.87
CA SER A 131 -4.69 -5.75 9.70
C SER A 131 -5.49 -6.99 10.01
N SER A 132 -6.79 -6.87 10.26
CA SER A 132 -7.65 -8.04 10.47
C SER A 132 -7.74 -8.93 9.21
N GLU A 133 -7.87 -8.34 8.03
CA GLU A 133 -7.93 -9.06 6.75
C GLU A 133 -6.60 -9.77 6.44
N LEU A 134 -5.47 -9.08 6.62
CA LEU A 134 -4.14 -9.63 6.30
C LEU A 134 -3.65 -10.66 7.32
N THR A 135 -3.93 -10.47 8.61
CA THR A 135 -3.48 -11.41 9.65
C THR A 135 -4.50 -12.52 9.92
N GLY A 136 -5.71 -12.41 9.36
CA GLY A 136 -6.84 -13.30 9.66
C GLY A 136 -7.28 -13.25 11.13
N THR A 137 -6.87 -12.23 11.88
CA THR A 137 -7.24 -12.04 13.29
C THR A 137 -8.46 -11.15 13.36
N ASP A 138 -9.58 -11.72 13.79
CA ASP A 138 -10.81 -10.94 14.00
C ASP A 138 -10.56 -9.79 15.00
N PRO A 139 -11.06 -8.58 14.71
CA PRO A 139 -11.01 -7.48 15.66
C PRO A 139 -11.75 -7.84 16.94
N SER A 140 -11.43 -7.15 18.03
CA SER A 140 -12.19 -7.32 19.27
C SER A 140 -13.66 -6.89 19.08
N PRO A 141 -14.60 -7.38 19.90
CA PRO A 141 -16.00 -7.00 19.78
C PRO A 141 -16.25 -5.48 19.88
N GLU A 142 -15.39 -4.74 20.58
CA GLU A 142 -15.48 -3.28 20.68
C GLU A 142 -15.03 -2.60 19.37
N GLU A 143 -13.98 -3.11 18.73
CA GLU A 143 -13.48 -2.65 17.42
C GLU A 143 -14.45 -3.00 16.29
N GLU A 144 -15.05 -4.19 16.30
CA GLU A 144 -16.11 -4.58 15.35
C GLU A 144 -17.33 -3.64 15.45
N GLU A 145 -17.76 -3.29 16.66
CA GLU A 145 -18.89 -2.38 16.87
C GLU A 145 -18.54 -0.96 16.40
N ALA A 146 -17.31 -0.49 16.64
CA ALA A 146 -16.83 0.80 16.15
C ALA A 146 -16.75 0.84 14.62
N LEU A 147 -16.18 -0.18 13.97
CA LEU A 147 -16.11 -0.33 12.52
C LEU A 147 -17.52 -0.33 11.89
N ALA A 148 -18.44 -1.11 12.47
CA ALA A 148 -19.82 -1.16 12.00
C ALA A 148 -20.53 0.18 12.19
N ALA A 149 -20.31 0.88 13.30
CA ALA A 149 -20.89 2.19 13.55
C ALA A 149 -20.37 3.24 12.55
N ALA A 150 -19.06 3.28 12.31
CA ALA A 150 -18.42 4.19 11.36
C ALA A 150 -18.92 3.94 9.93
N PHE A 151 -18.97 2.67 9.50
CA PHE A 151 -19.50 2.31 8.19
C PHE A 151 -20.99 2.69 8.02
N PHE A 152 -21.82 2.43 9.04
CA PHE A 152 -23.24 2.80 8.99
C PHE A 152 -23.40 4.33 8.96
N GLU A 153 -22.64 5.06 9.76
CA GLU A 153 -22.65 6.52 9.76
C GLU A 153 -22.25 7.08 8.41
N ALA A 154 -21.15 6.59 7.81
CA ALA A 154 -20.72 6.94 6.47
C ALA A 154 -21.82 6.68 5.43
N MET A 155 -22.47 5.51 5.48
CA MET A 155 -23.57 5.18 4.56
C MET A 155 -24.78 6.11 4.72
N PHE A 156 -25.14 6.49 5.96
CA PHE A 156 -26.29 7.35 6.22
C PHE A 156 -26.04 8.83 5.93
N THR A 157 -24.79 9.28 6.06
CA THR A 157 -24.42 10.70 5.93
C THR A 157 -23.87 11.04 4.55
N CYS A 158 -23.16 10.11 3.92
CA CYS A 158 -22.47 10.29 2.64
C CYS A 158 -23.16 9.55 1.49
N GLY A 159 -24.00 8.55 1.77
CA GLY A 159 -24.83 7.93 0.75
C GLY A 159 -25.89 8.91 0.28
N SER A 160 -25.83 9.31 -1.00
CA SER A 160 -26.88 10.08 -1.63
C SER A 160 -28.20 9.31 -1.55
N PHE A 161 -29.05 9.63 -0.57
CA PHE A 161 -30.49 9.44 -0.70
C PHE A 161 -31.02 10.55 -1.62
N ASP A 162 -30.52 10.60 -2.85
CA ASP A 162 -31.21 11.28 -3.94
C ASP A 162 -32.03 10.21 -4.68
N GLU A 163 -33.34 10.45 -4.73
CA GLU A 163 -34.44 9.56 -5.15
C GLU A 163 -34.36 9.06 -6.61
#